data_AF-A0A0D2UNF3-F1
#
_entry.id   AF-A0A0D2UNF3-F1
#
_cell.length_a   1.000
_cell.length_b   1.000
_cell.length_c   1.000
_cell.angle_alpha   90.00
_cell.angle_beta   90.00
_cell.angle_gamma   90.00
#
_symmetry.space_group_name_H-M   'P 1'
#
loop_
_entity.id
_entity.type
_entity.pdbx_description
1 polymer ?
#
loop_
_entity_poly.entity_id
_entity_poly.type
_entity_poly.pdbx_seq_one_letter_code
_entity_poly.pdbx_strand_id
1 'polypeptide(L)'
;PSTSLTSLNKFKRWQKSIFSILDMHGVAFTLNEFKPTNSFNKQFDLWVFANKICVHTIISIISNERFGVYSLYKEAKEIWDSVITGYTTKHLEMIEDKDIKVQINERHKLLADFKS
;
A
#
# COMPACT_ATOMS: atom_id res chain seq x y z
N PRO A 1 -22.50 9.46 -15.03
CA PRO A 1 -22.95 8.76 -13.78
C PRO A 1 -22.30 7.37 -13.58
N SER A 2 -22.25 6.54 -14.62
CA SER A 2 -21.67 5.18 -14.59
C SER A 2 -20.17 5.12 -14.27
N THR A 3 -19.38 6.09 -14.75
CA THR A 3 -17.92 6.16 -14.56
C THR A 3 -17.51 6.35 -13.10
N SER A 4 -18.29 7.10 -12.31
CA SER A 4 -18.02 7.39 -10.89
C SER A 4 -18.29 6.20 -9.96
N LEU A 5 -19.29 5.37 -10.28
CA LEU A 5 -19.62 4.18 -9.50
C LEU A 5 -18.60 3.06 -9.74
N THR A 6 -18.13 2.93 -10.99
CA THR A 6 -17.09 1.96 -11.36
C THR A 6 -15.76 2.28 -10.69
N SER A 7 -15.33 3.55 -10.67
CA SER A 7 -14.08 3.95 -10.01
C SER A 7 -14.14 3.77 -8.48
N LEU A 8 -15.29 4.01 -7.86
CA LEU A 8 -15.51 3.74 -6.43
C LEU A 8 -15.48 2.26 -6.08
N ASN A 9 -16.09 1.42 -6.90
CA ASN A 9 -16.03 -0.03 -6.70
C ASN A 9 -14.61 -0.58 -6.87
N LYS A 10 -13.84 -0.07 -7.85
CA LYS A 10 -12.42 -0.40 -8.01
C LYS A 10 -11.60 -0.01 -6.80
N PHE A 11 -11.81 1.20 -6.27
CA PHE A 11 -11.13 1.66 -5.06
C PHE A 11 -11.46 0.83 -3.82
N LYS A 12 -12.75 0.57 -3.54
CA LYS A 12 -13.16 -0.28 -2.41
C LYS A 12 -12.58 -1.69 -2.51
N ARG A 13 -12.48 -2.23 -3.72
CA ARG A 13 -11.89 -3.54 -3.96
C ARG A 13 -10.39 -3.52 -3.70
N TRP A 14 -9.67 -2.51 -4.21
CA TRP A 14 -8.26 -2.29 -3.93
C TRP A 14 -7.97 -2.18 -2.42
N GLN A 15 -8.77 -1.39 -1.69
CA GLN A 15 -8.64 -1.26 -0.23
C GLN A 15 -8.81 -2.62 0.47
N LYS A 16 -9.84 -3.40 0.09
CA LYS A 16 -10.07 -4.74 0.65
C LYS A 16 -8.91 -5.69 0.37
N SER A 17 -8.35 -5.67 -0.83
CA SER A 17 -7.20 -6.50 -1.21
C SER A 17 -5.97 -6.18 -0.36
N ILE A 18 -5.67 -4.90 -0.11
CA ILE A 18 -4.59 -4.49 0.79
C ILE A 18 -4.85 -4.97 2.21
N PHE A 19 -6.02 -4.67 2.77
CA PHE A 19 -6.35 -5.11 4.12
C PHE A 19 -6.25 -6.62 4.29
N SER A 20 -6.75 -7.40 3.32
CA SER A 20 -6.65 -8.86 3.37
C SER A 20 -5.19 -9.35 3.40
N ILE A 21 -4.30 -8.76 2.61
CA ILE A 21 -2.87 -9.13 2.62
C ILE A 21 -2.22 -8.76 3.96
N LEU A 22 -2.48 -7.55 4.47
CA LEU A 22 -1.88 -7.09 5.73
C LEU A 22 -2.42 -7.84 6.94
N ASP A 23 -3.69 -8.21 6.94
CA ASP A 23 -4.34 -9.00 7.99
C ASP A 23 -3.78 -10.42 8.05
N MET A 24 -3.53 -11.05 6.89
CA MET A 24 -2.82 -12.35 6.84
C MET A 24 -1.43 -12.30 7.49
N HIS A 25 -0.78 -11.13 7.47
CA HIS A 25 0.53 -10.93 8.11
C HIS A 25 0.43 -10.37 9.55
N GLY A 26 -0.77 -10.06 10.05
CA GLY A 26 -0.98 -9.48 11.37
C GLY A 26 -0.48 -8.03 11.53
N VAL A 27 -0.31 -7.29 10.43
CA VAL A 27 0.32 -5.95 10.41
C VAL A 27 -0.63 -4.81 10.05
N ALA A 28 -1.92 -5.11 9.82
CA ALA A 28 -2.92 -4.13 9.39
C ALA A 28 -3.08 -2.93 10.34
N PHE A 29 -2.77 -3.11 11.63
CA PHE A 29 -2.79 -2.03 12.63
C PHE A 29 -1.90 -0.84 12.26
N THR A 30 -0.81 -1.08 11.53
CA THR A 30 0.17 -0.05 11.13
C THR A 30 -0.41 1.01 10.18
N LEU A 31 -1.56 0.75 9.56
CA LEU A 31 -2.26 1.75 8.73
C LEU A 31 -3.04 2.78 9.57
N ASN A 32 -3.39 2.43 10.82
CA ASN A 32 -4.22 3.26 11.67
C ASN A 32 -3.45 3.82 12.87
N GLU A 33 -2.38 3.14 13.29
CA GLU A 33 -1.58 3.53 14.44
C GLU A 33 -0.40 4.43 14.04
N PHE A 34 -0.11 5.41 14.89
CA PHE A 34 1.07 6.26 14.74
C PHE A 34 2.34 5.52 15.18
N LYS A 35 3.47 5.97 14.65
CA LYS A 35 4.79 5.52 15.08
C LYS A 35 4.95 5.65 16.61
N PRO A 36 5.38 4.58 17.31
CA PRO A 36 5.65 4.65 18.74
C PRO A 36 6.72 5.70 19.05
N THR A 37 6.51 6.48 20.11
CA THR A 37 7.42 7.56 20.52
C THR A 37 8.67 7.06 21.24
N ASN A 38 8.62 5.85 21.83
CA ASN A 38 9.76 5.26 22.54
C ASN A 38 10.47 4.24 21.65
N SER A 39 11.65 4.60 21.15
CA SER A 39 12.46 3.75 20.26
C SER A 39 13.19 2.60 20.96
N PHE A 40 13.13 2.50 22.28
CA PHE A 40 13.88 1.49 23.05
C PHE A 40 13.03 0.27 23.44
N ASN A 41 11.76 0.21 23.05
CA ASN A 41 10.91 -0.94 23.36
C ASN A 41 10.81 -1.91 22.17
N LYS A 42 10.63 -3.21 22.47
CA LYS A 42 10.40 -4.25 21.45
C LYS A 42 9.22 -3.93 20.52
N GLN A 43 8.28 -3.11 20.99
CA GLN A 43 7.12 -2.66 20.23
C GLN A 43 7.53 -1.73 19.07
N PHE A 44 8.59 -0.94 19.22
CA PHE A 44 9.14 -0.11 18.16
C PHE A 44 9.73 -0.96 17.04
N ASP A 45 10.50 -2.00 17.36
CA ASP A 45 11.08 -2.90 16.36
C ASP A 45 9.98 -3.66 15.60
N LEU A 46 8.97 -4.14 16.32
CA LEU A 46 7.79 -4.78 15.72
C LEU A 46 7.04 -3.80 14.80
N TRP A 47 6.87 -2.56 15.23
CA TRP A 47 6.24 -1.53 14.40
C TRP A 47 7.09 -1.21 13.16
N VAL A 48 8.42 -1.09 13.27
CA VAL A 48 9.31 -0.84 12.13
C VAL A 48 9.22 -1.98 11.12
N PHE A 49 9.20 -3.23 11.57
CA PHE A 49 9.03 -4.39 10.71
C PHE A 49 7.66 -4.38 10.02
N ALA A 50 6.59 -4.18 10.79
CA ALA A 50 5.22 -4.10 10.27
C ALA A 50 5.07 -2.96 9.25
N ASN A 51 5.64 -1.79 9.54
CA ASN A 51 5.64 -0.62 8.66
C ASN A 51 6.33 -0.92 7.33
N LYS A 52 7.49 -1.60 7.33
CA LYS A 52 8.17 -2.00 6.09
C LYS A 52 7.32 -2.92 5.23
N ILE A 53 6.66 -3.91 5.84
CA ILE A 53 5.74 -4.80 5.12
C ILE A 53 4.59 -3.99 4.51
N CYS A 54 3.95 -3.13 5.30
CA CYS A 54 2.83 -2.31 4.83
C CYS A 54 3.23 -1.37 3.70
N VAL A 55 4.35 -0.64 3.84
CA VAL A 55 4.91 0.22 2.79
C VAL A 55 5.15 -0.58 1.51
N HIS A 56 5.84 -1.71 1.60
CA HIS A 56 6.15 -2.54 0.44
C HIS A 56 4.87 -3.06 -0.24
N THR A 57 3.91 -3.57 0.52
CA THR A 57 2.63 -4.07 0.00
C THR A 57 1.85 -2.96 -0.70
N ILE A 58 1.67 -1.81 -0.06
CA ILE A 58 0.93 -0.69 -0.65
C ILE A 58 1.61 -0.21 -1.93
N ILE A 59 2.92 0.03 -1.88
CA ILE A 59 3.70 0.48 -3.04
C ILE A 59 3.61 -0.54 -4.18
N SER A 60 3.71 -1.84 -3.90
CA SER A 60 3.64 -2.92 -4.89
C SER A 60 2.30 -3.01 -5.61
N ILE A 61 1.24 -2.53 -4.97
CA ILE A 61 -0.12 -2.56 -5.50
C ILE A 61 -0.46 -1.25 -6.23
N ILE A 62 0.18 -0.13 -5.87
CA ILE A 62 0.00 1.15 -6.58
C ILE A 62 0.65 1.09 -7.97
N SER A 63 -0.03 1.68 -8.96
CA SER A 63 0.44 1.81 -10.35
C SER A 63 1.89 2.28 -10.44
N ASN A 64 2.64 1.70 -11.37
CA ASN A 64 4.00 2.12 -11.70
C ASN A 64 4.10 3.64 -11.96
N GLU A 65 3.08 4.27 -12.54
CA GLU A 65 3.05 5.71 -12.81
C GLU A 65 3.08 6.58 -11.54
N ARG A 66 2.63 6.05 -10.40
CA ARG A 66 2.59 6.76 -9.11
C ARG A 66 3.61 6.24 -8.11
N PHE A 67 4.34 5.19 -8.48
CA PHE A 67 5.40 4.61 -7.66
C PHE A 67 6.41 5.67 -7.21
N GLY A 68 6.89 6.52 -8.12
CA GLY A 68 7.87 7.56 -7.81
C GLY A 68 7.42 8.51 -6.70
N VAL A 69 6.15 8.91 -6.71
CA VAL A 69 5.56 9.80 -5.69
C VAL A 69 5.48 9.09 -4.34
N TYR A 70 4.98 7.85 -4.32
CA TYR A 70 4.74 7.13 -3.07
C TYR A 70 5.99 6.46 -2.47
N SER A 71 7.01 6.20 -3.28
CA SER A 71 8.29 5.61 -2.84
C SER A 71 9.11 6.51 -1.91
N LEU A 72 8.80 7.80 -1.87
CA LEU A 72 9.47 8.79 -1.02
C LEU A 72 8.99 8.76 0.43
N TYR A 73 7.79 8.22 0.68
CA TYR A 73 7.23 8.12 2.03
C TYR A 73 7.88 6.97 2.79
N LYS A 74 8.11 7.19 4.09
CA LYS A 74 8.75 6.19 4.96
C LYS A 74 7.74 5.45 5.83
N GLU A 75 6.55 6.01 6.02
CA GLU A 75 5.52 5.44 6.88
C GLU A 75 4.31 5.00 6.04
N ALA A 76 3.84 3.77 6.28
CA ALA A 76 2.71 3.18 5.57
C ALA A 76 1.44 4.02 5.74
N LYS A 77 1.26 4.61 6.92
CA LYS A 77 0.14 5.49 7.23
C LYS A 77 0.14 6.76 6.37
N GLU A 78 1.29 7.37 6.12
CA GLU A 78 1.38 8.55 5.26
C GLU A 78 1.00 8.23 3.81
N ILE A 79 1.48 7.08 3.30
CA ILE A 79 1.11 6.58 1.96
C ILE A 79 -0.38 6.32 1.90
N TRP A 80 -0.91 5.61 2.91
CA TRP A 80 -2.31 5.26 3.02
C TRP A 80 -3.19 6.52 3.00
N ASP A 81 -2.96 7.45 3.93
CA ASP A 81 -3.70 8.70 4.05
C ASP A 81 -3.64 9.50 2.74
N SER A 82 -2.45 9.59 2.11
CA SER A 82 -2.28 10.28 0.83
C SER A 82 -3.05 9.63 -0.33
N VAL A 83 -3.12 8.29 -0.40
CA VAL A 83 -3.93 7.58 -1.40
C VAL A 83 -5.43 7.78 -1.16
N ILE A 84 -5.88 7.72 0.10
CA ILE A 84 -7.27 7.99 0.47
C ILE A 84 -7.65 9.43 0.05
N THR A 85 -6.86 10.42 0.45
CA THR A 85 -7.07 11.83 0.12
C THR A 85 -7.02 12.08 -1.38
N GLY A 86 -6.07 11.45 -2.09
CA GLY A 86 -5.98 11.56 -3.55
C GLY A 86 -7.25 11.02 -4.22
N TYR A 87 -7.77 9.88 -3.78
CA TYR A 87 -8.99 9.32 -4.33
C TYR A 87 -10.21 10.23 -4.09
N THR A 88 -10.36 10.77 -2.88
CA THR A 88 -11.50 11.62 -2.51
C THR A 88 -11.46 13.01 -3.17
N THR A 89 -10.27 13.55 -3.42
CA THR A 89 -10.10 14.92 -3.97
C THR A 89 -9.85 14.98 -5.48
N LYS A 90 -9.22 13.95 -6.06
CA LYS A 90 -8.75 13.94 -7.45
C LYS A 90 -9.29 12.80 -8.31
N HIS A 91 -10.22 11.97 -7.80
CA HIS A 91 -10.78 10.81 -8.50
C HIS A 91 -9.68 9.92 -9.13
N LEU A 92 -8.72 9.51 -8.31
CA LEU A 92 -7.66 8.60 -8.75
C LEU A 92 -8.26 7.32 -9.36
N GLU A 93 -7.94 7.05 -10.63
CA GLU A 93 -8.21 5.74 -11.23
C GLU A 93 -7.34 4.68 -10.55
N MET A 94 -7.99 3.61 -10.09
CA MET A 94 -7.37 2.47 -9.42
C MET A 94 -7.29 1.29 -10.38
N ILE A 95 -6.17 0.58 -10.34
CA ILE A 95 -5.91 -0.61 -11.15
C ILE A 95 -6.79 -1.78 -10.66
N GLU A 96 -7.17 -2.68 -11.57
CA GLU A 96 -7.97 -3.87 -11.24
C GLU A 96 -7.14 -4.98 -10.57
N ASP A 97 -7.80 -5.80 -9.74
CA ASP A 97 -7.15 -6.91 -8.99
C ASP A 97 -6.29 -7.85 -9.85
N LYS A 98 -6.73 -8.14 -11.08
CA LYS A 98 -5.98 -9.02 -11.99
C LYS A 98 -4.64 -8.39 -12.36
N ASP A 99 -4.65 -7.10 -12.65
CA ASP A 99 -3.48 -6.32 -13.03
C ASP A 99 -2.58 -6.04 -11.82
N ILE A 100 -3.15 -5.95 -10.61
CA ILE A 100 -2.40 -5.87 -9.35
C ILE A 100 -1.54 -7.12 -9.16
N LYS A 101 -2.12 -8.32 -9.34
CA LYS A 101 -1.37 -9.58 -9.18
C LYS A 101 -0.24 -9.70 -10.20
N VAL A 102 -0.49 -9.29 -11.44
CA VAL A 102 0.53 -9.25 -12.50
C VAL A 102 1.66 -8.29 -12.13
N GLN A 103 1.35 -7.06 -11.70
CA GLN A 103 2.35 -6.07 -11.31
C GLN A 103 3.18 -6.49 -10.08
N ILE A 104 2.57 -7.12 -9.08
CA ILE A 104 3.32 -7.67 -7.94
C ILE A 104 4.32 -8.72 -8.43
N ASN A 105 3.89 -9.62 -9.31
CA ASN A 105 4.74 -10.70 -9.82
C ASN A 105 5.89 -10.17 -10.69
N GLU A 106 5.61 -9.19 -11.55
CA GLU A 106 6.64 -8.50 -12.35
C GLU A 106 7.68 -7.80 -11.47
N ARG A 107 7.24 -7.13 -10.39
CA ARG A 107 8.15 -6.47 -9.44
C ARG A 107 9.02 -7.47 -8.68
N HIS A 108 8.44 -8.58 -8.20
CA HIS A 108 9.23 -9.64 -7.57
C HIS A 108 10.29 -10.21 -8.52
N LYS A 109 9.96 -10.36 -9.81
CA LYS A 109 10.91 -10.81 -10.83
C LYS A 109 12.04 -9.79 -11.05
N LEU A 110 11.70 -8.51 -11.26
CA LEU A 110 12.71 -7.46 -11.44
C LEU A 110 13.64 -7.32 -10.23
N LEU A 111 13.11 -7.46 -9.00
CA LEU A 111 13.92 -7.45 -7.78
C LEU A 111 14.84 -8.67 -7.65
N ALA A 112 14.44 -9.82 -8.17
CA ALA A 112 15.28 -11.02 -8.21
C ALA A 112 16.42 -10.85 -9.23
N ASP A 113 16.10 -10.34 -10.42
CA ASP A 113 17.08 -10.09 -11.49
C ASP A 113 18.14 -9.05 -11.06
N PHE A 114 17.76 -8.05 -10.26
CA PHE A 114 18.68 -7.01 -9.75
C PHE A 114 19.61 -7.50 -8.62
N LYS A 115 19.28 -8.63 -7.97
CA LYS A 115 20.08 -9.22 -6.89
C LYS A 115 20.99 -10.35 -7.37
N SER A 116 20.88 -10.75 -8.64
CA SER A 116 21.74 -11.73 -9.29
C SER A 116 22.98 -11.09 -9.90
#